data_AF-A0A0R3PW13-F1
#
_entry.id   AF-A0A0R3PW13-F1
#
_cell.length_a   1.000
_cell.length_b   1.000
_cell.length_c   1.000
_cell.angle_alpha   90.00
_cell.angle_beta   90.00
_cell.angle_gamma   90.00
#
_symmetry.space_group_name_H-M   'P 1'
#
loop_
_entity.id
_entity.type
_entity.pdbx_description
1 polymer ?
#
loop_
_entity_poly.entity_id
_entity_poly.type
_entity_poly.pdbx_seq_one_letter_code
_entity_poly.pdbx_strand_id
1 'polypeptide(L)' 'MGDRERILHLYEKGHKISHIAKMIGVTHSCVSKIMTRLVIDFKVL' A
#
# COMPACT_ATOMS: atom_id res chain seq x y z
N MET A 1 -2.92 14.12 -3.06
CA MET A 1 -2.51 12.71 -3.07
C MET A 1 -2.37 12.24 -1.63
N GLY A 2 -3.17 11.26 -1.22
CA GLY A 2 -3.10 10.69 0.13
C GLY A 2 -2.08 9.54 0.19
N ASP A 3 -1.60 9.22 1.39
CA ASP A 3 -0.62 8.13 1.61
C ASP A 3 -1.08 6.79 1.02
N ARG A 4 -2.39 6.54 1.01
CA ARG A 4 -3.00 5.32 0.44
C ARG A 4 -2.75 5.18 -1.06
N GLU A 5 -2.91 6.27 -1.79
CA GLU A 5 -2.74 6.33 -3.25
C GLU A 5 -1.26 6.12 -3.61
N ARG A 6 -0.36 6.68 -2.79
CA ARG A 6 1.09 6.52 -2.92
C ARG A 6 1.54 5.08 -2.62
N ILE A 7 0.96 4.43 -1.60
CA ILE A 7 1.19 3.00 -1.30
C ILE A 7 0.80 2.14 -2.51
N LEU A 8 -0.39 2.38 -3.08
CA LEU A 8 -0.90 1.59 -4.20
C LEU A 8 0.00 1.74 -5.43
N HIS A 9 0.36 2.98 -5.78
CA HIS A 9 1.22 3.25 -6.93
C HIS A 9 2.62 2.62 -6.81
N LEU A 10 3.20 2.63 -5.60
CA LEU A 10 4.48 1.96 -5.36
C LEU A 10 4.35 0.43 -5.44
N TYR A 11 3.24 -0.12 -4.96
CA TYR A 11 2.97 -1.55 -5.05
C TYR A 11 2.77 -2.01 -6.50
N GLU A 12 2.02 -1.25 -7.32
CA GLU A 12 1.85 -1.51 -8.76
C GLU A 12 3.18 -1.47 -9.52
N LYS A 13 4.11 -0.62 -9.11
CA LYS A 13 5.49 -0.59 -9.63
C LYS A 13 6.34 -1.78 -9.17
N GLY A 14 5.79 -2.70 -8.38
CA GLY A 14 6.47 -3.91 -7.90
C GLY A 14 7.32 -3.71 -6.65
N HIS A 15 7.22 -2.57 -5.95
CA HIS A 15 7.94 -2.39 -4.71
C HIS A 15 7.38 -3.31 -3.61
N LYS A 16 8.29 -3.90 -2.83
CA LYS A 16 7.91 -4.71 -1.66
C LYS A 16 7.31 -3.84 -0.56
N ILE A 17 6.31 -4.38 0.14
CA ILE A 17 5.62 -3.72 1.26
C ILE A 17 6.59 -3.17 2.31
N SER A 18 7.65 -3.91 2.65
CA SER A 18 8.67 -3.47 3.60
C SER A 18 9.43 -2.22 3.15
N HIS A 19 9.65 -2.06 1.85
CA HIS A 19 10.30 -0.89 1.27
C HIS A 19 9.34 0.31 1.24
N ILE A 20 8.08 0.08 0.87
CA ILE A 20 7.02 1.09 0.86
C ILE A 20 6.81 1.68 2.26
N ALA A 21 6.75 0.81 3.27
CA ALA A 21 6.60 1.21 4.67
C ALA A 21 7.71 2.17 5.11
N LYS A 22 8.97 1.87 4.77
CA LYS A 22 10.12 2.75 5.04
C LYS A 22 10.04 4.07 4.28
N MET A 23 9.61 4.04 3.02
CA MET A 23 9.55 5.22 2.16
C MET A 23 8.50 6.23 2.60
N ILE A 24 7.39 5.76 3.19
CA ILE A 24 6.29 6.60 3.67
C ILE A 24 6.42 6.91 5.16
N GLY A 25 7.26 6.17 5.90
CA GLY A 25 7.47 6.37 7.34
C GLY A 25 6.37 5.74 8.20
N VAL A 26 5.77 4.65 7.71
CA VAL A 26 4.72 3.90 8.42
C VAL A 26 5.18 2.49 8.77
N THR A 27 4.50 1.87 9.72
CA THR A 27 4.80 0.47 10.07
C THR A 27 4.32 -0.49 8.99
N HIS A 28 4.99 -1.64 8.90
CA HIS A 28 4.58 -2.74 8.03
C HIS A 28 3.10 -3.10 8.22
N SER A 29 2.63 -3.14 9.47
CA SER A 29 1.25 -3.44 9.84
C SER A 29 0.25 -2.44 9.26
N CYS A 30 0.62 -1.17 9.16
CA CYS A 30 -0.21 -0.12 8.55
C CYS A 30 -0.39 -0.39 7.05
N VAL A 31 0.71 -0.64 6.35
CA VAL A 31 0.68 -0.93 4.90
C VAL A 31 -0.12 -2.20 4.62
N SER A 32 0.09 -3.27 5.41
CA SER A 32 -0.67 -4.51 5.25
C SER A 32 -2.18 -4.29 5.42
N LYS A 33 -2.61 -3.51 6.41
CA LYS A 33 -4.04 -3.19 6.60
C LYS A 33 -4.63 -2.38 5.45
N ILE A 34 -3.87 -1.41 4.95
CA ILE A 34 -4.29 -0.58 3.81
C ILE A 34 -4.41 -1.45 2.57
N MET A 35 -3.40 -2.28 2.28
CA MET A 35 -3.42 -3.21 1.15
C MET A 35 -4.59 -4.18 1.23
N THR A 36 -4.86 -4.80 2.39
CA THR A 36 -6.01 -5.71 2.55
C THR A 36 -7.33 -5.00 2.28
N ARG A 37 -7.51 -3.75 2.74
CA ARG A 37 -8.73 -2.98 2.48
C ARG A 37 -8.88 -2.60 1.02
N LEU A 38 -7.80 -2.21 0.36
CA LEU A 38 -7.82 -1.77 -1.04
C LEU A 38 -7.95 -2.96 -2.00
N VAL A 39 -7.32 -4.11 -1.72
CA VAL A 39 -7.40 -5.30 -2.58
C VAL A 39 -8.79 -5.95 -2.57
N ILE A 40 -9.52 -5.87 -1.44
CA ILE A 40 -10.93 -6.31 -1.41
C ILE A 40 -11.78 -5.39 -2.31
N ASP A 41 -11.48 -4.10 -2.35
CA ASP A 41 -12.17 -3.12 -3.20
C ASP A 41 -11.82 -3.30 -4.69
N PHE A 42 -10.54 -3.52 -5.01
CA PHE A 42 -10.03 -3.59 -6.38
C PHE A 42 -10.35 -4.89 -7.11
N LYS A 43 -10.66 -5.99 -6.40
CA LYS A 43 -11.06 -7.26 -7.03
C LYS A 43 -12.56 -7.30 -7.40
N VAL A 44 -13.30 -6.28 -6.99
CA VAL A 44 -14.74 -6.09 -7.31
C VAL A 44 -14.94 -5.09 -8.46
N LEU A 45 -13.89 -4.37 -8.87
CA LEU A 45 -13.88 -3.49 -10.05
C LEU A 45 -13.36 -4.23 -11.28
#